data_AF-A0A7G8EJY8-F1
#
_entry.id   AF-A0A7G8EJY8-F1
#
_cell.length_a   1.000
_cell.length_b   1.000
_cell.length_c   1.000
_cell.angle_alpha   90.00
_cell.angle_beta   90.00
_cell.angle_gamma   90.00
#
_symmetry.space_group_name_H-M   'P 1'
#
loop_
_entity.id
_entity.type
_entity.pdbx_description
1 polymer ?
#
loop_
_entity_poly.entity_id
_entity_poly.type
_entity_poly.pdbx_seq_one_letter_code
_entity_poly.pdbx_strand_id
1 'polypeptide(L)'
;MPQSRKRRTAERSDVLVSAVISTYLLTHLHHVLQRAEYGAQQEGRTALADNYAELRKVLCLDARTMEDASACGTPVNDNPKAA
;
A
#
# COMPACT_ATOMS: atom_id res chain seq x y z
N MET A 1 -15.22 -11.90 32.11
CA MET A 1 -15.38 -12.23 30.68
C MET A 1 -14.31 -11.53 29.84
N PRO A 2 -13.18 -12.16 29.45
CA PRO A 2 -12.12 -11.51 28.69
C PRO A 2 -12.17 -11.91 27.19
N GLN A 3 -13.30 -11.70 26.50
CA GLN A 3 -13.44 -12.08 25.09
C GLN A 3 -13.16 -10.92 24.11
N SER A 4 -13.30 -9.67 24.57
CA SER A 4 -13.16 -8.46 23.74
C SER A 4 -11.72 -8.02 23.48
N ARG A 5 -10.72 -8.60 24.16
CA ARG A 5 -9.29 -8.28 23.94
C ARG A 5 -8.68 -9.11 22.81
N LYS A 6 -9.07 -10.39 22.66
CA LYS A 6 -8.57 -11.29 21.61
C LYS A 6 -9.06 -10.91 20.21
N ARG A 7 -10.33 -10.47 20.06
CA ARG A 7 -10.88 -10.05 18.76
C ARG A 7 -10.17 -8.83 18.16
N ARG A 8 -9.92 -7.80 18.98
CA ARG A 8 -9.21 -6.59 18.54
C ARG A 8 -7.78 -6.86 18.04
N THR A 9 -7.10 -7.85 18.61
CA THR A 9 -5.75 -8.23 18.15
C THR A 9 -5.78 -8.95 16.80
N ALA A 10 -6.79 -9.79 16.55
CA ALA A 10 -6.95 -10.49 15.28
C ALA A 10 -7.30 -9.52 14.13
N GLU A 11 -8.27 -8.63 14.34
CA GLU A 11 -8.62 -7.59 13.36
C GLU A 11 -7.41 -6.70 13.04
N ARG A 12 -6.60 -6.35 14.04
CA ARG A 12 -5.37 -5.57 13.84
C ARG A 12 -4.31 -6.36 13.06
N SER A 13 -4.20 -7.67 13.27
CA SER A 13 -3.33 -8.54 12.48
C SER A 13 -3.78 -8.59 11.03
N ASP A 14 -5.07 -8.73 10.76
CA ASP A 14 -5.61 -8.79 9.40
C ASP A 14 -5.45 -7.45 8.66
N VAL A 15 -5.61 -6.32 9.36
CA VAL A 15 -5.33 -4.98 8.81
C VAL A 15 -3.85 -4.84 8.46
N LEU A 16 -2.94 -5.27 9.34
CA LEU A 16 -1.50 -5.23 9.06
C LEU A 16 -1.11 -6.17 7.91
N VAL A 17 -1.67 -7.38 7.86
CA VAL A 17 -1.45 -8.32 6.75
C VAL A 17 -2.01 -7.74 5.46
N SER A 18 -3.20 -7.14 5.48
CA SER A 18 -3.80 -6.49 4.31
C SER A 18 -2.99 -5.28 3.85
N ALA A 19 -2.47 -4.48 4.77
CA ALA A 19 -1.58 -3.36 4.46
C ALA A 19 -0.26 -3.84 3.86
N VAL A 20 0.39 -4.83 4.48
CA VAL A 20 1.65 -5.42 3.97
C VAL A 20 1.46 -6.09 2.61
N ILE A 21 0.38 -6.86 2.43
CA ILE A 21 0.03 -7.47 1.13
C ILE A 21 -0.27 -6.38 0.10
N SER A 22 -1.00 -5.32 0.48
CA SER A 22 -1.30 -4.19 -0.42
C SER A 22 -0.03 -3.46 -0.83
N THR A 23 0.89 -3.16 0.09
CA THR A 23 2.18 -2.52 -0.22
C THR A 23 3.04 -3.39 -1.13
N TYR A 24 3.10 -4.70 -0.89
CA TYR A 24 3.82 -5.63 -1.75
C TYR A 24 3.22 -5.67 -3.16
N LEU A 25 1.90 -5.86 -3.26
CA LEU A 25 1.19 -5.91 -4.55
C LEU A 25 1.34 -4.59 -5.30
N LEU A 26 1.20 -3.46 -4.62
CA LEU A 26 1.38 -2.13 -5.18
C LEU A 26 2.78 -1.95 -5.76
N THR A 27 3.81 -2.30 -4.98
CA THR A 27 5.21 -2.23 -5.44
C THR A 27 5.44 -3.16 -6.63
N HIS A 28 4.86 -4.36 -6.60
CA HIS A 28 5.00 -5.33 -7.67
C HIS A 28 4.32 -4.85 -8.95
N LEU A 29 3.10 -4.30 -8.84
CA LEU A 29 2.36 -3.76 -9.98
C LEU A 29 3.07 -2.56 -10.60
N HIS A 30 3.68 -1.69 -9.77
CA HIS A 30 4.48 -0.57 -10.24
C HIS A 30 5.66 -1.05 -11.11
N HIS A 31 6.39 -2.08 -10.66
CA HIS A 31 7.49 -2.66 -11.43
C HIS A 31 7.03 -3.33 -12.72
N VAL A 32 5.90 -4.05 -12.69
CA VAL A 32 5.32 -4.68 -13.89
C VAL A 32 4.95 -3.61 -14.93
N LEU A 33 4.28 -2.54 -14.52
CA LEU A 33 3.91 -1.42 -15.40
C LEU A 33 5.13 -0.71 -15.97
N GLN A 34 6.15 -0.44 -15.15
CA GLN A 34 7.40 0.17 -15.62
C GLN A 34 8.12 -0.72 -16.65
N ARG A 35 8.13 -2.04 -16.45
CA ARG A 35 8.73 -2.98 -17.40
C ARG A 35 7.91 -3.07 -18.70
N ALA A 36 6.59 -3.01 -18.62
CA ALA A 36 5.70 -2.99 -19.77
C ALA A 36 5.84 -1.69 -20.58
N GLU A 37 5.94 -0.54 -19.90
CA GLU A 37 6.24 0.78 -20.49
C GLU A 37 7.53 0.73 -21.29
N TYR A 38 8.61 0.24 -20.67
CA TYR A 38 9.90 0.10 -21.35
C TYR A 38 9.83 -0.85 -22.55
N GLY A 39 9.17 -2.01 -22.42
CA GLY A 39 8.97 -2.93 -23.55
C GLY A 39 8.21 -2.29 -24.71
N ALA A 40 7.13 -1.56 -24.42
CA ALA A 40 6.34 -0.86 -25.43
C ALA A 40 7.13 0.27 -26.13
N GLN A 41 8.00 0.99 -25.39
CA GLN A 41 8.90 1.98 -25.98
C GLN A 41 9.90 1.34 -26.95
N GLN A 42 10.50 0.21 -26.57
CA GLN A 42 11.46 -0.51 -27.43
C GLN A 42 10.80 -1.06 -28.70
N GLU A 43 9.52 -1.44 -28.64
CA GLU A 43 8.73 -1.89 -29.79
C GLU A 43 8.18 -0.74 -30.65
N GLY A 44 8.44 0.52 -30.29
CA GLY A 44 7.91 1.71 -30.98
C GLY A 44 6.40 1.92 -30.80
N ARG A 45 5.77 1.21 -29.85
CA ARG A 45 4.34 1.31 -29.53
C ARG A 45 4.10 2.42 -28.50
N THR A 46 4.31 3.67 -28.92
CA THR A 46 4.23 4.86 -28.06
C THR A 46 2.89 4.98 -27.33
N ALA A 47 1.76 4.73 -28.00
CA ALA A 47 0.44 4.78 -27.36
C ALA A 47 0.27 3.80 -26.19
N LEU A 48 0.90 2.61 -26.28
CA LEU A 48 0.90 1.62 -25.20
C LEU A 48 1.84 2.05 -24.07
N ALA A 49 3.01 2.60 -24.40
CA ALA A 49 3.93 3.14 -23.40
C ALA A 49 3.29 4.27 -22.58
N ASP A 50 2.61 5.20 -23.25
CA ASP A 50 1.90 6.30 -22.60
C ASP A 50 0.78 5.79 -21.69
N ASN A 51 0.04 4.76 -22.13
CA ASN A 51 -1.01 4.13 -21.31
C ASN A 51 -0.42 3.47 -20.04
N TYR A 52 0.70 2.74 -20.15
CA TYR A 52 1.37 2.15 -19.00
C TYR A 52 1.92 3.21 -18.04
N ALA A 53 2.45 4.32 -18.56
CA ALA A 53 2.92 5.44 -17.76
C ALA A 53 1.76 6.13 -17.02
N GLU A 54 0.59 6.27 -17.65
CA GLU A 54 -0.61 6.82 -17.03
C GLU A 54 -1.15 5.90 -15.92
N LEU A 55 -1.25 4.60 -16.19
CA LEU A 55 -1.63 3.60 -15.18
C LEU A 55 -0.69 3.64 -13.98
N ARG A 56 0.62 3.79 -14.22
CA ARG A 56 1.62 3.91 -13.14
C ARG A 56 1.42 5.18 -12.32
N LYS A 57 1.03 6.31 -12.94
CA LYS A 57 0.69 7.55 -12.22
C LYS A 57 -0.54 7.39 -11.35
N VAL A 58 -1.62 6.80 -11.88
CA VAL A 58 -2.86 6.53 -11.13
C VAL A 58 -2.58 5.60 -9.95
N LEU A 59 -1.84 4.51 -10.18
CA LEU A 59 -1.44 3.58 -9.12
C LEU A 59 -0.68 4.28 -7.98
N CYS A 60 0.26 5.19 -8.30
CA CYS A 60 1.00 5.97 -7.31
C CYS A 60 0.12 7.00 -6.57
N LEU A 61 -0.91 7.53 -7.22
CA LEU A 61 -1.90 8.41 -6.58
C LEU A 61 -2.76 7.63 -5.58
N ASP A 62 -3.28 6.48 -5.99
CA ASP A 62 -4.08 5.59 -5.13
C ASP A 62 -3.25 5.11 -3.93
N ALA A 63 -1.98 4.75 -4.15
CA ALA A 63 -1.04 4.40 -3.09
C ALA A 63 -0.93 5.46 -1.99
N ARG A 64 -0.75 6.72 -2.39
CA ARG A 64 -0.60 7.84 -1.47
C ARG A 64 -1.89 8.07 -0.69
N THR A 65 -3.04 7.94 -1.34
CA THR A 65 -4.34 8.05 -0.64
C THR A 65 -4.59 6.89 0.33
N MET A 66 -4.07 5.69 0.05
CA MET A 66 -4.11 4.55 0.98
C MET A 66 -3.13 4.73 2.15
N GLU A 67 -1.94 5.27 1.92
CA GLU A 67 -0.97 5.58 2.98
C GLU A 67 -1.51 6.65 3.95
N ASP A 68 -2.20 7.67 3.45
CA ASP A 68 -2.86 8.69 4.30
C ASP A 68 -3.94 8.09 5.22
N ALA A 69 -4.62 7.02 4.77
CA ALA A 69 -5.56 6.27 5.60
C ALA A 69 -4.86 5.39 6.66
N SER A 70 -3.65 4.91 6.37
CA SER A 70 -2.83 4.11 7.30
C SER A 70 -2.02 4.96 8.28
N ALA A 71 -1.83 6.25 8.01
CA ALA A 71 -0.97 7.18 8.78
C ALA A 71 -1.67 7.86 9.98
N CYS A 72 -2.85 7.41 10.40
CA CYS A 72 -3.34 7.70 11.75
C CYS A 72 -2.63 6.77 12.75
N GLY A 73 -1.31 6.98 12.87
CA GLY A 73 -0.53 6.45 13.97
C GLY A 73 -1.10 7.00 15.26
N THR A 74 -1.69 6.14 16.09
CA THR A 74 -2.03 6.50 17.47
C THR A 74 -0.77 7.06 18.14
N PRO A 75 -0.81 8.26 18.75
CA PRO A 75 0.33 8.76 19.52
C PRO A 75 0.67 7.71 20.58
N VAL A 76 1.95 7.35 20.67
CA VAL A 76 2.49 6.59 21.79
C VAL A 76 2.16 7.38 23.05
N ASN A 77 1.16 6.90 23.80
CA ASN A 77 0.89 7.39 25.14
C ASN A 77 1.94 6.74 26.04
N ASP A 78 3.13 7.35 26.08
CA ASP A 78 4.11 7.13 27.14
C ASP A 78 3.45 7.48 28.47
N ASN A 79 2.98 6.47 29.20
CA ASN A 79 2.53 6.62 30.57
C ASN A 79 3.66 6.19 31.50
N PRO A 80 4.56 7.09 31.94
CA PRO A 80 5.39 6.78 33.07
C PRO A 80 4.50 6.81 34.32
N LYS A 81 4.78 5.89 35.25
CA LYS A 81 4.38 5.89 36.67
C LYS A 81 3.25 4.94 37.08
N ALA A 82 3.67 3.87 37.75
CA ALA A 82 3.12 3.39 39.03
C ALA A 82 4.35 2.85 39.79
N ALA A 83 4.96 3.59 40.73
CA ALA A 83 4.52 3.84 42.11
C ALA A 83 4.28 2.54 42.88
#